data_AF-R7IZQ6-F1
#
_entry.id   AF-R7IZQ6-F1
#
_cell.length_a   1.000
_cell.length_b   1.000
_cell.length_c   1.000
_cell.angle_alpha   90.00
_cell.angle_beta   90.00
_cell.angle_gamma   90.00
#
_symmetry.space_group_name_H-M   'P 1'
#
loop_
_entity.id
_entity.type
_entity.pdbx_description
1 polymer ?
#
loop_
_entity_poly.entity_id
_entity_poly.type
_entity_poly.pdbx_seq_one_letter_code
_entity_poly.pdbx_strand_id
1 'polypeptide(L)' 'MDARQFFERVKIMRHFQKEYFKTRSRTALQQSKALEREIDTEIERVNRLLKLPEYKQPETPSLFK' A
#
# COMPACT_ATOMS: atom_id res chain seq x y z
N MET A 1 0.72 -9.82 -10.13
CA MET A 1 2.06 -9.66 -9.53
C MET A 1 2.48 -11.00 -8.95
N ASP A 2 3.77 -11.31 -8.79
CA ASP A 2 4.20 -12.49 -8.00
C ASP A 2 4.49 -12.10 -6.53
N ALA A 3 4.68 -13.10 -5.65
CA ALA A 3 4.88 -12.86 -4.22
C ALA A 3 6.14 -12.01 -3.91
N ARG A 4 7.21 -12.16 -4.70
CA ARG A 4 8.45 -11.40 -4.52
C ARG A 4 8.25 -9.95 -4.94
N GLN A 5 7.61 -9.73 -6.08
CA GLN A 5 7.27 -8.39 -6.56
C GLN A 5 6.36 -7.66 -5.57
N PHE A 6 5.37 -8.36 -5.01
CA PHE A 6 4.50 -7.80 -3.97
C PHE A 6 5.29 -7.37 -2.73
N PHE A 7 6.16 -8.23 -2.23
CA PHE A 7 7.01 -7.91 -1.09
C PHE A 7 7.90 -6.68 -1.34
N GLU A 8 8.56 -6.60 -2.50
CA GLU A 8 9.41 -5.44 -2.83
C GLU A 8 8.58 -4.16 -2.96
N ARG A 9 7.39 -4.20 -3.55
CA ARG A 9 6.49 -3.03 -3.63
C ARG A 9 6.05 -2.57 -2.25
N VAL A 10 5.67 -3.48 -1.36
CA VAL A 10 5.33 -3.16 0.04
C VAL A 10 6.52 -2.54 0.77
N LYS A 11 7.73 -3.08 0.58
CA LYS A 11 8.96 -2.54 1.19
C LYS A 11 9.25 -1.11 0.73
N ILE A 12 9.12 -0.84 -0.58
CA ILE A 12 9.30 0.51 -1.15
C ILE A 12 8.21 1.46 -0.64
N MET A 13 6.95 1.02 -0.60
CA MET A 13 5.85 1.82 -0.05
C MET A 13 6.17 2.22 1.39
N ARG A 14 6.55 1.26 2.25
CA ARG A 14 6.92 1.53 3.65
C ARG A 14 8.10 2.47 3.78
N HIS A 15 9.05 2.46 2.85
CA HIS A 15 10.13 3.45 2.81
C HIS A 15 9.57 4.86 2.58
N PHE A 16 8.79 5.08 1.52
CA PHE A 16 8.22 6.41 1.22
C PHE A 16 7.26 6.92 2.30
N GLN A 17 6.50 6.04 2.93
CA GLN A 17 5.66 6.40 4.08
C GLN A 17 6.51 6.95 5.24
N LYS A 18 7.59 6.25 5.61
CA LYS A 18 8.52 6.70 6.65
C LYS A 18 9.18 8.03 6.28
N GLU A 19 9.60 8.18 5.02
CA GLU A 19 10.19 9.43 4.54
C GLU A 19 9.20 10.60 4.57
N TYR A 20 7.93 10.38 4.20
CA TYR A 20 6.88 11.39 4.37
C TYR A 20 6.72 11.79 5.83
N PHE A 21 6.67 10.84 6.78
CA PHE A 21 6.53 11.18 8.19
C PHE A 21 7.70 12.00 8.74
N LYS A 22 8.92 11.74 8.25
CA LYS A 22 10.11 12.51 8.65
C LYS A 22 10.16 13.91 8.02
N THR A 23 9.81 14.03 6.74
CA THR A 23 10.12 15.23 5.94
C THR A 23 8.89 16.05 5.55
N ARG A 24 7.69 15.47 5.67
CA ARG A 24 6.43 15.97 5.09
C ARG A 24 6.52 16.23 3.58
N SER A 25 7.42 15.54 2.89
CA SER A 25 7.63 15.72 1.45
C SER A 25 6.40 15.28 0.64
N ARG A 26 5.86 16.20 -0.19
CA ARG A 26 4.75 15.90 -1.11
C ARG A 26 5.10 14.82 -2.12
N THR A 27 6.37 14.74 -2.54
CA THR A 27 6.81 13.70 -3.48
C THR A 27 6.79 12.33 -2.82
N ALA A 28 7.29 12.21 -1.59
CA ALA A 28 7.23 10.96 -0.82
C ALA A 28 5.78 10.52 -0.57
N LEU A 29 4.89 11.46 -0.27
CA LEU A 29 3.46 11.19 -0.15
C LEU A 29 2.86 10.63 -1.44
N GLN A 30 3.14 11.27 -2.57
CA GLN A 30 2.59 10.86 -3.87
C GLN A 30 3.10 9.48 -4.28
N GLN A 31 4.39 9.20 -4.06
CA GLN A 31 4.99 7.89 -4.33
C GLN A 31 4.38 6.80 -3.45
N SER A 32 4.19 7.06 -2.15
CA SER A 32 3.49 6.13 -1.26
C SER A 32 2.08 5.81 -1.75
N LYS A 33 1.28 6.82 -2.10
CA LYS A 33 -0.11 6.63 -2.55
C LYS A 33 -0.21 5.88 -3.87
N ALA A 34 0.76 6.08 -4.77
CA ALA A 34 0.81 5.32 -6.03
C ALA A 34 1.03 3.82 -5.76
N LEU A 35 2.00 3.49 -4.91
CA LEU A 35 2.30 2.11 -4.54
C LEU A 35 1.18 1.45 -3.73
N GLU A 36 0.52 2.20 -2.85
CA GLU A 36 -0.65 1.75 -2.09
C GLU A 36 -1.75 1.25 -3.03
N ARG A 37 -2.11 2.02 -4.06
CA ARG A 37 -3.11 1.62 -5.06
C ARG A 37 -2.74 0.33 -5.81
N GLU A 38 -1.47 0.17 -6.17
CA GLU A 38 -0.99 -1.03 -6.85
C GLU A 38 -1.08 -2.26 -5.94
N ILE A 39 -0.72 -2.10 -4.67
CA ILE A 39 -0.79 -3.14 -3.64
C ILE A 39 -2.24 -3.53 -3.39
N ASP A 40 -3.13 -2.56 -3.22
CA ASP A 40 -4.57 -2.79 -2.99
C ASP A 40 -5.21 -3.54 -4.16
N THR A 41 -4.89 -3.15 -5.40
CA THR A 41 -5.36 -3.83 -6.61
C THR A 41 -4.94 -5.31 -6.62
N GLU A 42 -3.70 -5.60 -6.21
CA GLU A 42 -3.20 -6.97 -6.15
C GLU A 42 -3.84 -7.78 -5.01
N ILE A 43 -4.04 -7.15 -3.84
CA ILE A 43 -4.75 -7.76 -2.70
C ILE A 43 -6.17 -8.16 -3.13
N GLU A 44 -6.91 -7.25 -3.77
CA GLU A 44 -8.25 -7.54 -4.28
C GLU A 44 -8.24 -8.69 -5.29
N ARG A 45 -7.27 -8.69 -6.22
CA ARG A 45 -7.14 -9.76 -7.23
C ARG A 45 -6.94 -11.12 -6.56
N VAL A 46 -6.05 -11.20 -5.57
CA VAL A 46 -5.76 -12.44 -4.84
C VAL A 46 -6.96 -12.87 -3.99
N ASN A 47 -7.63 -11.95 -3.31
CA ASN A 47 -8.85 -12.23 -2.55
C ASN A 47 -9.95 -12.82 -3.44
N ARG A 48 -10.18 -12.23 -4.63
CA ARG A 48 -11.14 -12.75 -5.62
C ARG A 48 -10.75 -14.15 -6.10
N LEU A 49 -9.47 -14.39 -6.37
CA LEU A 49 -8.97 -15.68 -6.82
C LEU A 49 -9.15 -16.78 -5.76
N LEU A 50 -8.87 -16.44 -4.50
CA LEU A 50 -8.92 -17.38 -3.37
C LEU A 50 -10.29 -17.45 -2.70
N LYS A 51 -11.28 -16.67 -3.17
CA LYS A 51 -12.61 -16.52 -2.55
C LYS A 51 -12.53 -16.19 -1.05
N LEU A 52 -11.53 -15.40 -0.68
CA LEU A 52 -11.36 -14.95 0.71
C LEU A 52 -12.42 -13.90 1.03
N PRO A 53 -12.90 -13.84 2.28
CA PRO A 53 -13.76 -12.75 2.71
C PRO A 53 -13.03 -11.43 2.49
N GLU A 54 -13.78 -10.42 2.04
CA GLU A 54 -13.24 -9.09 1.84
C GLU A 54 -12.65 -8.57 3.16
N TYR A 55 -11.35 -8.27 3.15
CA TYR A 55 -10.71 -7.66 4.31
C TYR A 55 -11.25 -6.25 4.45
N LYS A 56 -12.21 -6.05 5.36
CA LYS A 56 -12.64 -4.73 5.78
C LYS A 56 -11.47 -4.11 6.52
N GLN A 57 -10.73 -3.21 5.86
CA GLN A 57 -9.75 -2.40 6.55
C GLN A 57 -10.44 -1.75 7.76
N PRO A 58 -9.90 -1.90 8.98
CA PRO A 58 -10.41 -1.13 10.11
C PRO A 58 -10.34 0.34 9.73
N GLU A 59 -11.37 1.12 10.11
CA GLU A 59 -11.46 2.57 9.86
C GLU A 59 -10.33 3.30 10.59
N THR A 60 -9.13 3.13 10.08
CA THR A 60 -7.94 3.84 10.51
C THR A 60 -7.97 5.15 9.75
N PRO A 61 -7.93 6.30 10.45
CA PRO A 61 -7.79 7.58 9.78
C PRO A 61 -6.56 7.47 8.89
N SER A 62 -6.70 7.86 7.61
CA SER A 62 -5.58 7.93 6.68
C SER A 62 -4.38 8.54 7.41
N LEU A 63 -3.32 7.76 7.53
CA LEU A 63 -2.04 8.16 8.13
C LEU A 63 -1.49 9.43 7.45
N PHE A 64 -1.99 9.72 6.25
CA PHE A 64 -1.78 10.94 5.49
C PHE A 64 -3.01 11.85 5.64
N LYS A 65 -2.97 12.74 6.64
CA LYS A 65 -3.85 13.92 6.73
C LYS A 65 -3.44 14.97 5.70
#